data_AF-A0A369VIV0-F1
#
_entry.id   AF-A0A369VIV0-F1
#
_cell.length_a   1.000
_cell.length_b   1.000
_cell.length_c   1.000
_cell.angle_alpha   90.00
_cell.angle_beta   90.00
_cell.angle_gamma   90.00
#
_symmetry.space_group_name_H-M   'P 1'
#
loop_
_entity.id
_entity.type
_entity.pdbx_description
1 polymer ?
#
loop_
_entity_poly.entity_id
_entity_poly.type
_entity_poly.pdbx_seq_one_letter_code
_entity_poly.pdbx_strand_id
1 'polypeptide(L)'
;MSSNLKQCMDAAMTIDGAQAVALVDYRSGMCLAQAGGGMNLDLAAAGNTEVVRAKIKTMEALGLRKGIEDILITLGDQYHLIRLVPNNVGLFLYLVLDKAKGNLALARYKLTDIERSLKV
;
A
#
# COMPACT_ATOMS: atom_id res chain seq x y z
N MET A 1 -10.85 -3.17 -16.67
CA MET A 1 -10.65 -3.03 -15.21
C MET A 1 -9.55 -3.95 -14.71
N SER A 2 -9.63 -5.28 -14.90
CA SER A 2 -8.57 -6.21 -14.46
C SER A 2 -7.18 -5.93 -15.05
N SER A 3 -7.10 -5.42 -16.29
CA SER A 3 -5.82 -5.10 -16.95
C SER A 3 -5.08 -3.93 -16.31
N ASN A 4 -5.77 -2.88 -15.85
CA ASN A 4 -5.13 -1.72 -15.22
C ASN A 4 -4.56 -2.07 -13.83
N LEU A 5 -5.31 -2.84 -13.04
CA LEU A 5 -4.84 -3.30 -11.73
C LEU A 5 -3.53 -4.07 -11.84
N LYS A 6 -3.48 -5.04 -12.76
CA LYS A 6 -2.26 -5.82 -13.01
C LYS A 6 -1.10 -4.92 -13.45
N GLN A 7 -1.33 -3.98 -14.38
CA GLN A 7 -0.31 -3.02 -14.82
C GLN A 7 0.23 -2.17 -13.66
N CYS A 8 -0.63 -1.73 -12.74
CA CYS A 8 -0.21 -0.98 -11.57
C CYS A 8 0.66 -1.82 -10.62
N MET A 9 0.32 -3.10 -10.41
CA MET A 9 1.15 -4.00 -9.60
C MET A 9 2.49 -4.28 -10.28
N ASP A 10 2.49 -4.56 -11.59
CA ASP A 10 3.70 -4.77 -12.37
C ASP A 10 4.60 -3.52 -12.32
N ALA A 11 4.01 -2.31 -12.45
CA ALA A 11 4.73 -1.05 -12.33
C ALA A 11 5.34 -0.85 -10.94
N ALA A 12 4.61 -1.17 -9.87
CA ALA A 12 5.14 -1.10 -8.50
C ALA A 12 6.32 -2.07 -8.28
N MET A 13 6.30 -3.24 -8.92
CA MET A 13 7.41 -4.19 -8.86
C MET A 13 8.67 -3.71 -9.63
N THR A 14 8.58 -2.63 -10.41
CA THR A 14 9.75 -1.96 -11.02
C THR A 14 10.42 -0.93 -10.09
N ILE A 15 9.91 -0.76 -8.87
CA ILE A 15 10.58 0.02 -7.84
C ILE A 15 11.79 -0.78 -7.35
N ASP A 16 12.98 -0.18 -7.36
CA ASP A 16 14.19 -0.86 -6.88
C ASP A 16 14.01 -1.32 -5.44
N GLY A 17 14.30 -2.60 -5.18
CA GLY A 17 14.11 -3.22 -3.88
C GLY A 17 12.67 -3.67 -3.59
N ALA A 18 11.69 -3.47 -4.48
CA ALA A 18 10.33 -3.98 -4.27
C ALA A 18 10.34 -5.52 -4.21
N GLN A 19 9.79 -6.07 -3.13
CA GLN A 19 9.68 -7.51 -2.92
C GLN A 19 8.25 -8.00 -3.15
N ALA A 20 7.28 -7.20 -2.75
CA ALA A 20 5.87 -7.49 -2.96
C ALA A 20 5.02 -6.22 -2.93
N VAL A 21 3.88 -6.27 -3.62
CA VAL A 21 2.87 -5.21 -3.62
C VAL A 21 1.48 -5.81 -3.61
N ALA A 22 0.54 -5.13 -2.95
CA ALA A 22 -0.88 -5.46 -2.98
C ALA A 22 -1.75 -4.19 -3.04
N LEU A 23 -2.88 -4.27 -3.72
CA LEU A 23 -4.00 -3.35 -3.61
C LEU A 23 -5.06 -3.99 -2.71
N VAL A 24 -5.48 -3.28 -1.66
CA VAL A 24 -6.34 -3.83 -0.62
C VAL A 24 -7.56 -2.95 -0.41
N ASP A 25 -8.74 -3.55 -0.26
CA ASP A 25 -9.94 -2.87 0.23
C ASP A 25 -9.99 -2.96 1.76
N TYR A 26 -9.71 -1.86 2.45
CA TYR A 26 -9.72 -1.83 3.92
C TYR A 26 -11.13 -1.92 4.52
N ARG A 27 -12.21 -1.92 3.73
CA ARG A 27 -13.58 -2.13 4.22
C ARG A 27 -13.93 -3.61 4.34
N SER A 28 -13.31 -4.47 3.53
CA SER A 28 -13.50 -5.93 3.57
C SER A 28 -12.26 -6.69 4.04
N GLY A 29 -11.07 -6.09 3.98
CA GLY A 29 -9.79 -6.76 4.18
C GLY A 29 -9.31 -7.57 2.97
N MET A 30 -9.99 -7.45 1.82
CA MET A 30 -9.68 -8.24 0.63
C MET A 30 -8.49 -7.66 -0.14
N CYS A 31 -7.56 -8.54 -0.53
CA CYS A 31 -6.56 -8.26 -1.55
C CYS A 31 -7.22 -8.31 -2.93
N LEU A 32 -7.26 -7.18 -3.63
CA LEU A 32 -7.89 -7.04 -4.96
C LEU A 32 -6.92 -7.38 -6.10
N ALA A 33 -5.64 -7.08 -5.91
CA ALA A 33 -4.56 -7.37 -6.84
C ALA A 33 -3.24 -7.43 -6.08
N GLN A 34 -2.30 -8.24 -6.56
CA GLN A 34 -0.98 -8.37 -5.95
C GLN A 34 0.09 -8.78 -6.96
N ALA A 35 1.35 -8.50 -6.65
CA ALA A 35 2.52 -9.00 -7.36
C ALA A 35 3.71 -9.17 -6.40
N GLY A 36 4.70 -9.96 -6.81
CA GLY A 36 5.85 -10.31 -5.97
C GLY A 36 5.55 -11.47 -5.02
N GLY A 37 6.31 -11.58 -3.93
CA GLY A 37 6.19 -12.72 -3.00
C GLY A 37 7.07 -12.60 -1.76
N GLY A 38 7.37 -13.74 -1.14
CA GLY A 38 8.15 -13.82 0.11
C GLY A 38 7.31 -13.77 1.39
N MET A 39 5.99 -13.57 1.28
CA MET A 39 5.02 -13.69 2.37
C MET A 39 3.61 -13.96 1.85
N ASN A 40 2.70 -14.34 2.75
CA ASN A 40 1.28 -14.44 2.44
C ASN A 40 0.68 -13.02 2.39
N LEU A 41 0.45 -12.52 1.18
CA LEU A 41 -0.05 -11.17 0.95
C LEU A 41 -1.54 -10.99 1.31
N ASP A 42 -2.35 -12.04 1.25
CA ASP A 42 -3.74 -11.98 1.74
C ASP A 42 -3.77 -11.79 3.26
N LEU A 43 -2.91 -12.50 3.98
CA LEU A 43 -2.76 -12.33 5.42
C LEU A 43 -2.19 -10.95 5.77
N ALA A 44 -1.17 -10.49 5.04
CA ALA A 44 -0.60 -9.16 5.23
C ALA A 44 -1.64 -8.05 4.95
N ALA A 45 -2.47 -8.21 3.91
CA ALA A 45 -3.55 -7.30 3.56
C ALA A 45 -4.59 -7.21 4.70
N ALA A 46 -5.01 -8.34 5.26
CA ALA A 46 -5.92 -8.39 6.40
C ALA A 46 -5.32 -7.72 7.64
N GLY A 47 -4.05 -8.00 7.96
CA GLY A 47 -3.37 -7.38 9.11
C GLY A 47 -3.21 -5.86 8.96
N ASN A 48 -2.77 -5.41 7.78
CA ASN A 48 -2.60 -3.98 7.50
C ASN A 48 -3.93 -3.22 7.42
N THR A 49 -5.02 -3.88 7.05
CA THR A 49 -6.37 -3.31 7.12
C THR A 49 -6.72 -2.86 8.53
N GLU A 50 -6.38 -3.66 9.55
CA GLU A 50 -6.65 -3.31 10.94
C GLU A 50 -5.79 -2.12 11.41
N VAL A 51 -4.53 -2.02 10.93
CA VAL A 51 -3.68 -0.84 11.18
C VAL A 51 -4.31 0.43 10.61
N VAL A 52 -4.75 0.39 9.34
CA VAL A 52 -5.39 1.52 8.66
C VAL A 52 -6.68 1.92 9.38
N ARG A 53 -7.54 0.95 9.69
CA ARG A 53 -8.81 1.20 10.41
C ARG A 53 -8.59 1.81 11.78
N ALA A 54 -7.66 1.27 12.56
CA ALA A 54 -7.34 1.78 13.88
C ALA A 54 -6.87 3.25 13.80
N LYS A 55 -6.04 3.58 12.82
CA LYS A 55 -5.59 4.95 12.62
C LYS A 55 -6.71 5.90 12.19
N ILE A 56 -7.59 5.48 11.28
CA ILE A 56 -8.77 6.25 10.86
C ILE A 56 -9.68 6.56 12.08
N LYS A 57 -10.03 5.54 12.87
CA LYS A 57 -10.84 5.71 14.09
C LYS A 57 -10.20 6.68 15.08
N THR A 58 -8.87 6.58 15.25
CA THR A 58 -8.12 7.48 16.12
C THR A 58 -8.17 8.92 15.61
N MET A 59 -8.07 9.12 14.29
CA MET A 59 -8.15 10.46 13.70
C MET A 59 -9.54 11.07 13.86
N GLU A 60 -10.60 10.29 13.71
CA GLU A 60 -11.97 10.72 13.98
C GLU A 60 -12.13 11.14 15.45
N ALA A 61 -11.64 10.33 16.39
CA ALA A 61 -11.70 10.65 17.82
C ALA A 61 -10.90 11.91 18.19
N LEU A 62 -9.78 12.18 17.50
CA LEU A 62 -8.97 13.39 17.69
C LEU A 62 -9.46 14.60 16.89
N GLY A 63 -10.50 14.45 16.06
CA GLY A 63 -11.00 15.51 15.17
C GLY A 63 -10.01 15.90 14.04
N LEU A 64 -9.06 15.03 13.69
CA LEU A 64 -8.09 15.27 12.63
C LEU A 64 -8.75 15.09 11.26
N ARG A 65 -8.92 16.19 10.52
CA ARG A 65 -9.65 16.20 9.24
C ARG A 65 -8.77 16.01 8.01
N LYS A 66 -7.45 16.15 8.14
CA LYS A 66 -6.52 15.86 7.05
C LYS A 66 -6.35 14.34 6.99
N GLY A 67 -6.68 13.71 5.87
CA GLY A 67 -6.61 12.26 5.69
C GLY A 67 -5.20 11.69 5.85
N ILE A 68 -5.10 10.36 5.92
CA ILE A 68 -3.81 9.67 5.92
C ILE A 68 -3.27 9.70 4.50
N GLU A 69 -2.05 10.22 4.33
CA GLU A 69 -1.34 10.14 3.06
C GLU A 69 -0.71 8.75 2.90
N ASP A 70 0.19 8.40 3.82
CA ASP A 70 0.73 7.05 3.94
C ASP A 70 1.10 6.71 5.38
N ILE A 71 1.35 5.42 5.60
CA ILE A 71 1.90 4.85 6.83
C ILE A 71 3.19 4.12 6.44
N LEU A 72 4.28 4.44 7.11
CA LEU A 72 5.55 3.73 6.99
C LEU A 72 5.81 2.92 8.24
N ILE A 73 5.96 1.61 8.09
CA ILE A 73 6.41 0.70 9.13
C ILE A 73 7.82 0.25 8.73
N THR A 74 8.78 0.41 9.64
CA THR A 74 10.19 0.03 9.39
C THR A 74 10.51 -1.22 10.19
N LEU A 75 10.86 -2.29 9.49
CA LEU A 75 11.42 -3.52 10.06
C LEU A 75 12.95 -3.46 10.00
N GLY A 76 13.61 -4.53 10.49
CA GLY A 76 15.07 -4.63 10.47
C GLY A 76 15.65 -4.54 9.06
N ASP A 77 15.05 -5.28 8.13
CA ASP A 77 15.49 -5.50 6.75
C ASP A 77 14.52 -4.96 5.69
N GLN A 78 13.33 -4.53 6.09
CA GLN A 78 12.26 -4.10 5.18
C GLN A 78 11.63 -2.76 5.59
N TYR A 79 11.17 -2.02 4.59
CA TYR A 79 10.15 -0.99 4.75
C TYR A 79 8.81 -1.52 4.25
N HIS A 80 7.77 -1.29 5.04
CA HIS A 80 6.38 -1.60 4.72
C HIS A 80 5.65 -0.28 4.55
N LEU A 81 5.28 0.03 3.32
CA LEU A 81 4.64 1.29 2.96
C LEU A 81 3.18 1.06 2.60
N ILE A 82 2.28 1.73 3.32
CA ILE A 82 0.84 1.73 3.05
C ILE A 82 0.45 3.09 2.50
N ARG A 83 0.09 3.17 1.22
CA ARG A 83 -0.33 4.39 0.54
C ARG A 83 -1.84 4.36 0.34
N LEU A 84 -2.56 5.30 0.94
CA LEU A 84 -4.00 5.42 0.74
C LEU A 84 -4.27 5.89 -0.70
N VAL A 85 -5.43 5.53 -1.25
CA VAL A 85 -5.86 5.95 -2.60
C VAL A 85 -7.01 6.96 -2.48
N PRO A 86 -6.74 8.29 -2.41
CA PRO A 86 -7.78 9.30 -2.22
C PRO A 86 -8.88 9.27 -3.29
N ASN A 87 -8.53 8.92 -4.54
CA ASN A 87 -9.48 8.82 -5.64
C ASN A 87 -10.40 7.60 -5.54
N ASN A 88 -10.08 6.62 -4.71
CA ASN A 88 -10.84 5.40 -4.50
C ASN A 88 -10.92 5.11 -2.99
N VAL A 89 -11.76 5.88 -2.29
CA VAL A 89 -11.97 5.75 -0.84
C VAL A 89 -12.32 4.31 -0.48
N GLY A 90 -11.61 3.74 0.50
CA GLY A 90 -11.70 2.31 0.82
C GLY A 90 -10.46 1.52 0.41
N LEU A 91 -9.59 2.07 -0.44
CA LEU A 91 -8.43 1.34 -0.96
C LEU A 91 -7.10 1.88 -0.42
N PHE A 92 -6.12 0.97 -0.29
CA PHE A 92 -4.71 1.30 -0.11
C PHE A 92 -3.80 0.37 -0.92
N LEU A 93 -2.65 0.89 -1.34
CA LEU A 93 -1.52 0.12 -1.83
C LEU A 93 -0.62 -0.25 -0.66
N TYR A 94 -0.18 -1.50 -0.59
CA TYR A 94 0.81 -1.99 0.35
C TYR A 94 2.05 -2.45 -0.41
N LEU A 95 3.20 -1.86 -0.11
CA LEU A 95 4.49 -2.18 -0.73
C LEU A 95 5.46 -2.69 0.35
N VAL A 96 6.07 -3.84 0.09
CA VAL A 96 7.22 -4.35 0.84
C VAL A 96 8.48 -4.02 0.05
N LEU A 97 9.38 -3.27 0.69
CA LEU A 97 10.61 -2.75 0.09
C LEU A 97 11.82 -3.23 0.90
N ASP A 98 12.75 -3.90 0.25
CA ASP A 98 14.06 -4.26 0.82
C ASP A 98 14.82 -2.98 1.21
N LYS A 99 15.23 -2.89 2.47
CA LYS A 99 15.88 -1.69 3.03
C LYS A 99 17.31 -1.49 2.56
N ALA A 100 18.01 -2.56 2.18
CA ALA A 100 19.38 -2.51 1.70
C ALA A 100 19.47 -2.13 0.22
N LYS A 101 18.43 -2.48 -0.56
CA LYS A 101 18.40 -2.25 -2.01
C LYS A 101 17.54 -1.05 -2.40
N GLY A 102 16.47 -0.80 -1.66
CA GLY A 102 15.43 0.15 -2.05
C GLY A 102 15.73 1.59 -1.63
N ASN A 103 15.35 2.53 -2.49
CA ASN A 103 15.32 3.95 -2.16
C ASN A 103 13.91 4.35 -1.70
N LEU A 104 13.74 4.57 -0.39
CA LEU A 104 12.44 4.90 0.19
C LEU A 104 11.79 6.15 -0.40
N ALA A 105 12.57 7.19 -0.69
CA ALA A 105 12.04 8.43 -1.27
C ALA A 105 11.50 8.19 -2.68
N LEU A 106 12.27 7.48 -3.51
CA LEU A 106 11.85 7.11 -4.86
C LEU A 106 10.65 6.14 -4.84
N ALA A 107 10.62 5.21 -3.89
CA ALA A 107 9.50 4.29 -3.72
C ALA A 107 8.20 5.05 -3.40
N ARG A 108 8.22 5.99 -2.46
CA ARG A 108 7.05 6.84 -2.12
C ARG A 108 6.59 7.68 -3.31
N TYR A 109 7.54 8.26 -4.05
CA TYR A 109 7.27 9.02 -5.26
C TYR A 109 6.57 8.15 -6.33
N LYS A 110 7.18 7.02 -6.71
CA LYS A 110 6.62 6.10 -7.70
C LYS A 110 5.26 5.53 -7.27
N LEU A 111 5.10 5.20 -5.99
CA LEU A 111 3.84 4.67 -5.47
C LEU A 111 2.71 5.72 -5.51
N THR A 112 3.05 7.01 -5.37
CA THR A 112 2.10 8.11 -5.56
C THR A 112 1.66 8.23 -7.03
N ASP A 113 2.58 8.08 -7.98
CA ASP A 113 2.22 8.10 -9.41
C ASP A 113 1.33 6.89 -9.78
N ILE A 114 1.63 5.71 -9.23
CA ILE A 114 0.83 4.50 -9.43
C ILE A 114 -0.57 4.67 -8.85
N GLU A 115 -0.67 5.17 -7.61
CA GLU A 115 -1.93 5.50 -6.93
C GLU A 115 -2.82 6.39 -7.80
N ARG A 116 -2.26 7.45 -8.40
CA ARG A 116 -2.99 8.37 -9.28
C ARG A 116 -3.46 7.74 -10.59
N SER A 117 -2.73 6.73 -11.08
CA SER A 117 -3.06 6.03 -12.34
C SER A 117 -4.11 4.92 -12.18
N LEU A 118 -4.46 4.61 -10.93
CA LEU A 118 -5.28 3.46 -10.56
C LEU A 118 -6.76 3.70 -10.90
N LYS A 119 -7.34 2.78 -11.69
CA LYS A 119 -8.74 2.81 -12.14
C LYS A 119 -9.44 1.52 -11.72
N VAL A 120 -10.32 1.61 -10.73
CA VAL A 120 -11.10 0.48 -10.17
C VAL A 120 -12.55 0.61 -10.56
#